data_AF-A0A941G6X5-F1
#
_entry.id   AF-A0A941G6X5-F1
#
_cell.length_a   1.000
_cell.length_b   1.000
_cell.length_c   1.000
_cell.angle_alpha   90.00
_cell.angle_beta   90.00
_cell.angle_gamma   90.00
#
_symmetry.space_group_name_H-M   'P 1'
#
loop_
_entity.id
_entity.type
_entity.pdbx_description
1 polymer ?
#
loop_
_entity_poly.entity_id
_entity_poly.type
_entity_poly.pdbx_seq_one_letter_code
_entity_poly.pdbx_strand_id
1 'polypeptide(L)'
;MTTPTSNPSPVQPLHHLECGECGWTLTILANTTDPVCQCPWCGWDDLDISRVETKGAGQQIRCKTHGAMAVLILSDNIETDDFINELYCPFCKRS
;
A
#
# COMPACT_ATOMS: atom_id res chain seq x y z
N MET A 1 -24.12 -0.12 -17.72
CA MET A 1 -24.35 -0.07 -16.25
C MET A 1 -23.15 -0.71 -15.56
N THR A 2 -22.11 0.06 -15.25
CA THR A 2 -20.94 -0.44 -14.50
C THR A 2 -21.33 -0.49 -13.02
N THR A 3 -21.45 -1.70 -12.50
CA THR A 3 -21.82 -1.97 -11.10
C THR A 3 -20.72 -1.44 -10.18
N PRO A 4 -21.05 -0.76 -9.07
CA PRO A 4 -20.07 -0.37 -8.07
C PRO A 4 -19.28 -1.58 -7.62
N THR A 5 -17.98 -1.38 -7.50
CA THR A 5 -17.04 -2.34 -6.95
C THR A 5 -17.50 -2.68 -5.52
N SER A 6 -17.58 -3.97 -5.19
CA SER A 6 -17.86 -4.44 -3.82
C SER A 6 -17.02 -3.67 -2.80
N ASN A 7 -17.66 -3.21 -1.69
CA ASN A 7 -17.14 -2.36 -0.62
C ASN A 7 -15.64 -2.02 -0.71
N PRO A 8 -15.26 -0.75 -0.89
CA PRO A 8 -13.86 -0.35 -0.96
C PRO A 8 -13.14 -0.81 0.30
N SER A 9 -11.93 -1.38 0.15
CA SER A 9 -11.09 -1.64 1.32
C SER A 9 -10.81 -0.30 2.02
N PRO A 10 -10.60 -0.28 3.34
CA PRO A 10 -10.08 0.93 3.98
C PRO A 10 -8.76 1.34 3.30
N VAL A 11 -8.51 2.64 3.29
CA VAL A 11 -7.23 3.21 2.91
C VAL A 11 -6.27 2.96 4.07
N GLN A 12 -5.04 2.56 3.77
CA GLN A 12 -4.06 2.13 4.76
C GLN A 12 -2.75 2.91 4.58
N PRO A 13 -2.02 3.21 5.66
CA PRO A 13 -0.70 3.79 5.56
C PRO A 13 0.28 2.82 4.88
N LEU A 14 1.30 3.38 4.24
CA LEU A 14 2.42 2.63 3.69
C LEU A 14 3.64 2.73 4.59
N HIS A 15 4.27 1.58 4.82
CA HIS A 15 5.56 1.49 5.49
C HIS A 15 6.64 1.15 4.47
N HIS A 16 7.72 1.91 4.49
CA HIS A 16 8.88 1.75 3.63
C HIS A 16 10.02 1.19 4.46
N LEU A 17 10.61 0.10 3.98
CA LEU A 17 11.79 -0.51 4.57
C LEU A 17 12.87 -0.66 3.51
N GLU A 18 13.99 0.02 3.69
CA GLU A 18 15.25 -0.30 3.02
C GLU A 18 16.05 -1.22 3.94
N CYS A 19 16.03 -2.52 3.65
CA CYS A 19 16.64 -3.52 4.53
C CYS A 19 18.16 -3.55 4.33
N GLY A 20 18.92 -3.32 5.41
CA GLY A 20 20.39 -3.35 5.37
C GLY A 20 20.98 -4.73 5.14
N GLU A 21 20.26 -5.81 5.46
CA GLU A 21 20.73 -7.19 5.28
C GLU A 21 20.53 -7.68 3.84
N CYS A 22 19.29 -7.69 3.34
CA CYS A 22 19.01 -8.21 2.00
C CYS A 22 19.12 -7.16 0.88
N GLY A 23 19.26 -5.87 1.22
CA GLY A 23 19.41 -4.78 0.27
C GLY A 23 18.15 -4.38 -0.49
N TRP A 24 17.00 -5.01 -0.23
CA TRP A 24 15.74 -4.67 -0.89
C TRP A 24 15.05 -3.46 -0.26
N THR A 25 14.47 -2.62 -1.12
CA THR A 25 13.48 -1.61 -0.74
C THR A 25 12.09 -2.20 -0.85
N LEU A 26 11.37 -2.24 0.27
CA LEU A 26 10.05 -2.85 0.41
C LEU A 26 9.02 -1.77 0.74
N THR A 27 7.87 -1.84 0.08
CA THR A 27 6.68 -1.04 0.38
C THR A 27 5.61 -1.96 0.93
N ILE A 28 5.19 -1.70 2.16
CA ILE A 28 4.34 -2.59 2.96
C ILE A 28 3.02 -1.87 3.23
N LEU A 29 1.92 -2.42 2.71
CA LEU A 29 0.57 -1.96 2.98
C LEU A 29 0.03 -2.71 4.20
N ALA A 30 -0.16 -2.02 5.33
CA ALA A 30 -0.59 -2.64 6.58
C ALA A 30 -1.67 -1.81 7.30
N ASN A 31 -2.68 -2.47 7.85
CA ASN A 31 -3.72 -1.81 8.66
C ASN A 31 -3.26 -1.66 10.12
N THR A 32 -2.13 -1.00 10.34
CA THR A 32 -1.60 -0.74 11.69
C THR A 32 -0.71 0.49 11.69
N THR A 33 -0.63 1.14 12.86
CA THR A 33 0.33 2.18 13.19
C THR A 33 1.55 1.62 13.94
N ASP A 34 1.58 0.32 14.21
CA ASP A 34 2.72 -0.32 14.85
C ASP A 34 3.98 -0.19 13.98
N PRO A 35 5.16 -0.04 14.59
CA PRO A 35 6.41 0.05 13.84
C PRO A 35 6.74 -1.26 13.13
N VAL A 36 7.48 -1.16 12.02
CA VAL A 36 8.08 -2.33 11.39
C VAL A 36 9.23 -2.82 12.28
N CYS A 37 9.12 -4.05 12.78
CA CYS A 37 10.14 -4.67 13.64
C CYS A 37 10.98 -5.74 12.93
N GLN A 38 10.65 -6.12 11.69
CA GLN A 38 11.33 -7.17 10.95
C GLN A 38 11.15 -6.97 9.43
N CYS A 39 12.16 -7.32 8.65
CA CYS A 39 12.07 -7.39 7.21
C CYS A 39 11.15 -8.54 6.77
N PRO A 40 10.02 -8.26 6.09
CA PRO A 40 9.07 -9.30 5.71
C PRO A 40 9.59 -10.20 4.56
N TRP A 41 10.71 -9.84 3.94
CA TRP A 41 11.34 -10.63 2.89
C TRP A 41 12.35 -11.64 3.45
N CYS A 42 13.37 -11.17 4.18
CA CYS A 42 14.47 -12.02 4.66
C CYS A 42 14.38 -12.41 6.14
N GLY A 43 13.45 -11.84 6.90
CA GLY A 43 13.29 -12.13 8.33
C GLY A 43 14.31 -11.42 9.24
N TRP A 44 15.16 -10.54 8.71
CA TRP A 44 16.10 -9.77 9.52
C TRP A 44 15.36 -8.79 10.44
N ASP A 45 15.62 -8.83 11.74
CA ASP A 45 14.93 -8.07 12.79
C ASP A 45 15.80 -7.00 13.46
N ASP A 46 17.12 -7.08 13.31
CA ASP A 46 18.06 -6.03 13.74
C ASP A 46 18.09 -4.86 12.74
N LEU A 47 17.05 -4.03 12.80
CA LEU A 47 16.84 -2.95 11.83
C LEU A 47 17.77 -1.73 12.02
N ASP A 48 18.78 -1.79 12.89
CA ASP A 48 19.73 -0.69 13.13
C ASP A 48 20.52 -0.29 11.87
N ILE A 49 20.73 -1.25 10.96
CA ILE A 49 21.37 -1.02 9.65
C ILE A 49 20.36 -0.75 8.52
N SER A 50 19.08 -0.63 8.84
CA SER A 50 17.99 -0.44 7.87
C SER A 50 17.39 0.96 7.98
N ARG A 51 16.71 1.42 6.92
CA ARG A 51 15.89 2.64 6.98
C ARG A 51 14.42 2.28 6.98
N VAL A 52 13.69 2.74 8.00
CA VAL A 52 12.24 2.53 8.14
C VAL A 52 11.53 3.88 8.16
N GLU A 53 10.54 4.05 7.30
CA GLU A 53 9.73 5.27 7.18
C GLU A 53 8.26 4.90 7.01
N THR A 54 7.35 5.65 7.64
CA THR A 54 5.92 5.58 7.31
C THR A 54 5.58 6.75 6.42
N LYS A 55 5.25 6.47 5.16
CA LYS A 55 5.06 7.48 4.13
C LYS A 55 4.17 6.94 3.04
N GLY A 56 3.21 7.75 2.62
CA GLY A 56 2.26 7.38 1.60
C GLY A 56 1.06 6.60 2.13
N ALA A 57 0.16 6.28 1.22
CA ALA A 57 -1.04 5.51 1.52
C ALA A 57 -1.43 4.64 0.33
N GLY A 58 -2.21 3.61 0.59
CA GLY A 58 -2.72 2.73 -0.45
C GLY A 58 -4.08 2.15 -0.14
N GLN A 59 -4.73 1.67 -1.19
CA GLN A 59 -6.05 1.05 -1.09
C GLN A 59 -6.12 -0.16 -2.03
N GLN A 60 -6.75 -1.23 -1.57
CA GLN A 60 -7.06 -2.38 -2.40
C GLN A 60 -8.40 -2.17 -3.11
N ILE A 61 -8.42 -2.45 -4.41
CA ILE A 61 -9.62 -2.43 -5.24
C ILE A 61 -9.81 -3.76 -5.95
N ARG A 62 -11.05 -4.07 -6.34
CA ARG A 62 -11.36 -5.34 -7.02
C ARG A 62 -12.14 -5.12 -8.31
N CYS A 63 -11.45 -5.11 -9.44
CA CYS A 63 -12.12 -5.08 -10.73
C CYS A 63 -12.77 -6.45 -11.05
N LYS A 64 -13.99 -6.45 -11.61
CA LYS A 64 -14.63 -7.68 -12.09
C LYS A 64 -13.84 -8.37 -13.22
N THR A 65 -13.17 -7.58 -14.06
CA THR A 65 -12.41 -8.08 -15.22
C THR A 65 -10.94 -8.38 -14.88
N HIS A 66 -10.29 -7.49 -14.11
CA HIS A 66 -8.84 -7.57 -13.86
C HIS A 66 -8.48 -8.13 -12.47
N GLY A 67 -9.49 -8.47 -11.65
CA GLY A 67 -9.28 -9.04 -10.33
C GLY A 67 -8.89 -8.00 -9.27
N ALA A 68 -8.25 -8.50 -8.20
CA ALA A 68 -7.80 -7.67 -7.08
C ALA A 68 -6.52 -6.93 -7.44
N MET A 69 -6.42 -5.68 -7.01
CA MET A 69 -5.27 -4.81 -7.25
C MET A 69 -5.05 -3.89 -6.05
N ALA A 70 -3.85 -3.34 -5.92
CA ALA A 70 -3.56 -2.26 -4.98
C ALA A 70 -3.19 -0.99 -5.76
N VAL A 71 -3.68 0.15 -5.30
CA VAL A 71 -3.24 1.48 -5.75
C VAL A 71 -2.44 2.09 -4.62
N LEU A 72 -1.18 2.40 -4.89
CA LEU A 72 -0.23 2.91 -3.91
C LEU A 72 0.24 4.30 -4.33
N ILE A 73 0.17 5.27 -3.42
CA ILE A 73 0.74 6.61 -3.61
C ILE A 73 1.94 6.72 -2.67
N LEU A 74 3.15 6.74 -3.24
CA LEU A 74 4.42 6.81 -2.49
C LEU A 74 4.82 8.27 -2.15
N SER A 75 3.87 9.20 -2.33
CA SER A 75 3.89 10.63 -2.01
C SER A 75 4.33 10.92 -0.56
N ASP A 76 5.12 11.97 -0.26
CA ASP A 76 5.26 12.49 1.11
C ASP A 76 3.99 13.17 1.63
N ASN A 77 3.19 13.71 0.71
CA ASN A 77 2.13 14.67 1.01
C ASN A 77 0.73 14.07 0.82
N ILE A 78 0.60 12.75 0.95
CA ILE A 78 -0.70 12.08 0.84
C ILE A 78 -1.07 11.51 2.20
N GLU A 79 -2.25 11.87 2.67
CA GLU A 79 -2.87 11.31 3.85
C GLU A 79 -3.95 10.29 3.45
N THR A 80 -4.37 9.45 4.39
CA THR A 80 -5.44 8.47 4.12
C THR A 80 -6.74 9.14 3.71
N ASP A 81 -6.99 10.36 4.20
CA ASP A 81 -8.22 11.12 3.98
C ASP A 81 -8.26 11.81 2.60
N ASP A 82 -7.12 11.87 1.90
CA ASP A 82 -7.04 12.38 0.52
C ASP A 82 -7.62 11.39 -0.51
N PHE A 83 -7.81 10.12 -0.12
CA PHE A 83 -8.36 9.11 -1.00
C PHE A 83 -9.87 9.29 -1.17
N ILE A 84 -10.33 9.23 -2.42
CA ILE A 84 -11.76 9.19 -2.71
C ILE A 84 -12.36 7.82 -2.29
N ASN A 85 -13.64 7.82 -1.94
CA ASN A 85 -14.34 6.61 -1.46
C ASN A 85 -14.18 5.39 -2.38
N GLU A 86 -14.19 5.58 -3.71
CA GLU A 86 -14.05 4.50 -4.68
C GLU A 86 -13.03 4.86 -5.78
N LEU A 87 -11.89 4.17 -5.78
CA LEU A 87 -10.91 4.27 -6.86
C LEU A 87 -11.35 3.48 -8.10
N TYR A 88 -10.80 3.89 -9.25
CA TYR A 88 -11.10 3.30 -10.55
C TYR A 88 -10.12 2.22 -10.94
N CYS A 89 -10.60 1.22 -11.68
CA CYS A 89 -9.70 0.31 -12.38
C CYS A 89 -8.99 1.08 -13.51
N PRO A 90 -7.66 1.19 -13.50
CA PRO A 90 -6.90 1.94 -14.50
C PRO A 90 -6.92 1.26 -15.89
N PHE A 91 -7.30 -0.02 -15.94
CA PHE A 91 -7.36 -0.79 -17.18
C PHE A 91 -8.77 -0.81 -17.81
N CYS A 92 -9.80 -0.38 -17.07
CA CYS A 92 -11.15 -0.22 -17.61
C CYS A 92 -11.35 1.23 -18.03
N LYS A 93 -11.76 1.46 -19.29
CA LYS A 93 -12.29 2.78 -19.67
C LYS A 93 -13.68 2.93 -19.07
N ARG A 94 -13.98 4.10 -18.51
CA ARG A 94 -15.36 4.53 -18.30
C ARG A 94 -15.96 4.80 -19.68
N SER A 95 -16.91 3.97 -20.08
CA SER A 95 -17.82 4.21 -21.21
C SER A 95 -18.97 5.10 -20.76
#